data_AF-A0A2G3K576-F1
#
_entry.id   AF-A0A2G3K576-F1
#
_cell.length_a   1.000
_cell.length_b   1.000
_cell.length_c   1.000
_cell.angle_alpha   90.00
_cell.angle_beta   90.00
_cell.angle_gamma   90.00
#
_symmetry.space_group_name_H-M   'P 1'
#
loop_
_entity.id
_entity.type
_entity.pdbx_description
1 polymer ?
#
loop_
_entity_poly.entity_id
_entity_poly.type
_entity_poly.pdbx_seq_one_letter_code
_entity_poly.pdbx_strand_id
1 'polypeptide(L)'
;MEFKLVKWGNSVGIRLPGPVLEALHAAPGTSLYGRIEGNELILSRNAIGLAVLTEKVEALSQQVQTMTVSQQAEDLASLAEKVAALSKQLDSVTQRVKDITS
;
A
#
# COMPACT_ATOMS: atom_id res chain seq x y z
N MET A 1 14.69 29.62 -4.50
CA MET A 1 14.39 30.67 -3.51
C MET A 1 15.63 30.79 -2.63
N GLU A 2 16.17 32.00 -2.45
CA GLU A 2 17.38 32.19 -1.65
C GLU A 2 17.00 32.51 -0.20
N PHE A 3 17.62 31.82 0.76
CA PHE A 3 17.40 32.04 2.19
C PHE A 3 18.68 32.58 2.82
N LYS A 4 18.53 33.62 3.65
CA LYS A 4 19.64 34.12 4.46
C LYS A 4 19.62 33.46 5.83
N LEU A 5 20.77 32.91 6.20
CA LEU A 5 21.03 32.45 7.55
C LEU A 5 21.18 33.67 8.46
N VAL A 6 20.48 33.67 9.59
CA VAL A 6 20.55 34.72 10.59
C VAL A 6 21.07 34.15 11.89
N LYS A 7 22.00 34.85 12.54
CA LYS A 7 22.48 34.46 13.86
C LYS A 7 21.38 34.69 14.90
N TRP A 8 21.08 33.67 15.68
CA TRP A 8 20.14 33.72 16.79
C TRP A 8 20.80 33.14 18.04
N GLY A 9 21.40 34.01 18.84
CA GLY A 9 22.18 33.60 20.01
C GLY A 9 23.37 32.71 19.61
N ASN A 10 23.39 31.50 20.16
CA ASN A 10 24.40 30.46 19.85
C ASN A 10 24.00 29.56 18.68
N SER A 11 22.86 29.85 18.03
CA SER A 11 22.30 29.07 16.92
C SER A 11 22.19 29.92 15.66
N VAL A 12 21.85 29.26 14.55
CA VAL A 12 21.52 29.89 13.29
C VAL A 12 20.05 29.60 12.97
N GLY A 13 19.31 30.63 12.58
CA GLY A 13 17.94 30.53 12.11
C GLY A 13 17.83 30.78 10.61
N ILE A 14 16.76 30.27 10.02
CA ILE A 14 16.31 30.62 8.67
C ILE A 14 14.89 31.17 8.81
N ARG A 15 14.59 32.27 8.11
CA ARG A 15 13.20 32.74 7.98
C ARG A 15 12.52 32.00 6.85
N LEU A 16 11.46 31.26 7.18
CA LEU A 16 10.59 30.62 6.21
C LEU A 16 9.49 31.60 5.78
N PRO A 17 9.35 31.90 4.49
CA PRO A 17 8.25 32.70 3.95
C PRO A 17 6.89 32.06 4.24
N GLY A 18 5.85 32.89 4.36
CA GLY A 18 4.47 32.44 4.56
C GLY A 18 4.04 31.32 3.61
N PRO A 19 4.28 31.41 2.29
CA PRO A 19 3.92 30.34 1.35
C PRO A 19 4.58 28.98 1.64
N VAL A 20 5.80 28.98 2.20
CA VAL A 20 6.50 27.74 2.58
C VAL A 20 5.87 27.15 3.83
N LEU A 21 5.47 27.99 4.78
CA LEU A 21 4.74 27.55 5.97
C LEU A 21 3.35 26.99 5.60
N GLU A 22 2.64 27.61 4.67
CA GLU A 22 1.37 27.12 4.15
C GLU A 22 1.53 25.76 3.45
N ALA A 23 2.56 25.61 2.60
CA ALA A 23 2.87 24.34 1.94
C ALA A 23 3.24 23.22 2.93
N LEU A 24 3.89 23.57 4.04
CA LEU A 24 4.18 22.65 5.14
C LEU A 24 3.01 22.50 6.13
N HIS A 25 1.88 23.19 5.90
CA HIS A 25 0.76 23.34 6.83
C HIS A 25 1.19 23.71 8.25
N ALA A 26 2.29 24.47 8.39
CA ALA A 26 2.94 24.79 9.65
C ALA A 26 2.55 26.18 10.16
N ALA A 27 2.24 26.26 11.46
CA ALA A 27 2.02 27.52 12.17
C ALA A 27 3.21 27.86 13.08
N PRO A 28 3.41 29.13 13.49
CA PRO A 28 4.39 29.49 14.51
C PRO A 28 4.25 28.60 15.75
N GLY A 29 5.35 28.02 16.23
CA GLY A 29 5.35 27.06 17.34
C GLY A 29 5.16 25.60 16.94
N THR A 30 4.95 25.29 15.67
CA THR A 30 4.96 23.90 15.18
C THR A 30 6.38 23.33 15.21
N SER A 31 6.56 22.16 15.82
CA SER A 31 7.80 21.38 15.68
C SER A 31 7.93 20.80 14.28
N LEU A 32 9.06 21.09 13.63
CA LEU A 32 9.43 20.51 12.34
C LEU A 32 10.66 19.62 12.53
N TYR A 33 10.72 18.54 11.76
CA TYR A 33 11.88 17.69 11.66
C TYR A 33 12.75 18.18 10.52
N GLY A 34 14.01 18.48 10.82
CA GLY A 34 15.03 18.78 9.82
C GLY A 34 15.98 17.61 9.68
N ARG A 35 16.25 17.18 8.45
CA ARG A 35 17.37 16.28 8.13
C ARG A 35 18.22 16.89 7.02
N ILE A 36 19.51 16.54 7.01
CA ILE A 36 20.43 16.95 5.96
C ILE A 36 20.71 15.74 5.07
N GLU A 37 20.41 15.85 3.78
CA GLU A 37 20.74 14.84 2.78
C GLU A 37 21.72 15.46 1.78
N GLY A 38 23.01 15.16 1.93
CA GLY A 38 24.08 15.76 1.13
C GLY A 38 24.14 17.28 1.33
N ASN A 39 23.78 18.04 0.30
CA ASN A 39 23.75 19.51 0.30
C ASN A 39 22.35 20.10 0.49
N GLU A 40 21.35 19.27 0.79
CA GLU A 40 19.95 19.69 0.91
C GLU A 40 19.47 19.61 2.36
N LEU A 41 18.82 20.68 2.83
CA LEU A 41 18.09 20.69 4.10
C LEU A 41 16.63 20.34 3.82
N ILE A 42 16.18 19.20 4.33
CA ILE A 42 14.81 18.74 4.19
C ILE A 42 14.07 18.99 5.49
N LEU A 43 13.01 19.79 5.41
CA LEU A 43 12.10 20.08 6.52
C LEU A 43 10.79 19.33 6.30
N SER A 44 10.38 18.54 7.28
CA SER A 44 9.09 17.83 7.23
C SER A 44 8.36 17.95 8.56
N ARG A 45 7.03 17.94 8.50
CA ARG A 45 6.19 17.89 9.71
C ARG A 45 6.19 16.51 10.38
N ASN A 46 6.60 15.47 9.66
CA ASN A 46 6.34 14.10 10.06
C ASN A 46 7.55 13.22 9.73
N ALA A 47 8.54 13.16 10.63
CA ALA A 47 9.66 12.23 10.51
C ALA A 47 9.22 10.75 10.56
N ILE A 48 8.04 10.49 11.12
CA ILE A 48 7.53 9.14 11.39
C ILE A 48 6.52 8.70 10.32
N GLY A 49 5.88 9.66 9.63
CA GLY A 49 4.80 9.39 8.68
C GLY A 49 5.20 8.44 7.57
N LEU A 50 6.29 8.74 6.82
CA LEU A 50 6.65 7.94 5.64
C LEU A 50 7.07 6.51 5.98
N ALA A 51 7.93 6.31 6.99
CA ALA A 51 8.36 4.97 7.37
C ALA A 51 7.19 4.12 7.90
N VAL A 52 6.34 4.70 8.75
CA VAL A 52 5.15 4.01 9.28
C VAL A 52 4.08 3.79 8.21
N LEU A 53 3.93 4.72 7.26
CA LEU A 53 3.05 4.52 6.10
C LEU A 53 3.57 3.41 5.21
N THR A 54 4.88 3.32 4.96
CA THR A 54 5.48 2.23 4.18
C THR A 54 5.26 0.88 4.87
N GLU A 55 5.51 0.77 6.18
CA GLU A 55 5.25 -0.47 6.92
C GLU A 55 3.77 -0.87 6.90
N LYS A 56 2.87 0.10 7.04
CA LYS A 56 1.43 -0.16 6.96
C LYS A 56 0.98 -0.60 5.56
N VAL A 57 1.52 0.02 4.51
CA VAL A 57 1.24 -0.35 3.12
C VAL A 57 1.76 -1.75 2.84
N GLU A 58 2.94 -2.10 3.32
CA GLU A 58 3.51 -3.45 3.18
C GLU A 58 2.64 -4.50 3.90
N ALA A 59 2.25 -4.23 5.15
CA ALA A 59 1.37 -5.12 5.92
C ALA A 59 -0.01 -5.29 5.26
N LEU A 60 -0.60 -4.21 4.75
CA LEU A 60 -1.85 -4.25 3.99
C LEU A 60 -1.69 -5.02 2.67
N SER A 61 -0.57 -4.84 1.96
CA SER A 61 -0.27 -5.55 0.71
C SER A 61 -0.16 -7.05 0.94
N GLN A 62 0.55 -7.46 2.00
CA GLN A 62 0.65 -8.86 2.42
C GLN A 62 -0.73 -9.41 2.77
N GLN A 63 -1.52 -8.71 3.58
CA GLN A 63 -2.86 -9.17 3.97
C GLN A 63 -3.80 -9.34 2.76
N VAL A 64 -3.76 -8.41 1.80
CA VAL A 64 -4.52 -8.52 0.55
C VAL A 64 -4.05 -9.71 -0.29
N GLN A 65 -2.74 -9.98 -0.37
CA GLN A 65 -2.23 -11.17 -1.07
C GLN A 65 -2.72 -12.46 -0.42
N THR A 66 -2.69 -12.58 0.91
CA THR A 66 -3.16 -13.79 1.60
C THR A 66 -4.65 -14.02 1.37
N MET A 67 -5.48 -12.97 1.50
CA MET A 67 -6.93 -13.07 1.28
C MET A 67 -7.28 -13.42 -0.18
N THR A 68 -6.56 -12.84 -1.15
CA THR A 68 -6.85 -13.09 -2.57
C THR A 68 -6.51 -14.54 -2.95
N VAL A 69 -5.38 -15.06 -2.48
CA VAL A 69 -4.95 -16.42 -2.78
C VAL A 69 -5.82 -17.46 -2.07
N SER A 70 -6.19 -17.24 -0.80
CA SER A 70 -7.01 -18.20 -0.06
C SER A 70 -8.42 -18.31 -0.64
N GLN A 71 -9.05 -17.18 -0.98
CA GLN A 71 -10.39 -17.19 -1.58
C GLN A 71 -10.38 -17.83 -2.97
N GLN A 72 -9.38 -17.51 -3.81
CA GLN A 72 -9.26 -18.11 -5.13
C GLN A 72 -8.99 -19.61 -5.07
N ALA A 73 -8.24 -20.09 -4.07
CA ALA A 73 -7.99 -21.52 -3.88
C ALA A 73 -9.28 -22.28 -3.51
N GLU A 74 -10.11 -21.71 -2.63
CA GLU A 74 -11.42 -22.30 -2.27
C GLU A 74 -12.38 -22.34 -3.46
N ASP A 75 -12.46 -21.26 -4.24
CA ASP A 75 -13.33 -21.18 -5.42
C ASP A 75 -12.90 -22.21 -6.49
N LEU A 76 -11.59 -22.37 -6.71
CA LEU A 76 -11.02 -23.37 -7.63
C LEU A 76 -11.30 -24.80 -7.16
N ALA A 77 -11.19 -25.08 -5.86
CA ALA A 77 -11.52 -26.39 -5.31
C ALA A 77 -13.01 -26.72 -5.50
N SER A 78 -13.91 -25.78 -5.21
CA SER A 78 -15.35 -25.95 -5.44
C SER A 78 -15.69 -26.15 -6.91
N LEU A 79 -15.02 -25.41 -7.82
CA LEU A 79 -15.21 -25.57 -9.25
C LEU A 79 -14.70 -26.94 -9.74
N ALA A 80 -13.55 -27.41 -9.24
CA ALA A 80 -13.01 -28.72 -9.57
C ALA A 80 -13.97 -29.85 -9.16
N GLU A 81 -14.60 -29.76 -7.99
CA GLU A 81 -15.62 -30.71 -7.56
C GLU A 81 -16.86 -30.70 -8.46
N LYS A 82 -17.35 -29.50 -8.84
CA LYS A 82 -18.48 -29.37 -9.77
C LYS A 82 -18.16 -29.96 -11.14
N VAL A 83 -16.95 -29.73 -11.66
CA VAL A 83 -16.50 -30.30 -12.93
C VAL A 83 -16.41 -31.83 -12.85
N ALA A 84 -15.89 -32.38 -11.75
CA ALA A 84 -15.84 -33.82 -11.53
C ALA A 84 -17.24 -34.45 -11.45
N ALA A 85 -18.20 -33.78 -10.81
CA ALA A 85 -19.59 -34.22 -10.75
C ALA A 85 -20.26 -34.20 -12.12
N LEU A 86 -20.07 -33.12 -12.89
CA LEU A 86 -20.59 -32.99 -14.26
C LEU A 86 -19.99 -34.06 -15.19
N SER A 87 -18.70 -34.37 -15.06
CA SER A 87 -18.05 -35.43 -15.84
C SER A 87 -18.71 -36.79 -15.59
N LYS A 88 -18.99 -37.13 -14.33
CA LYS A 88 -19.69 -38.39 -13.98
C LYS A 88 -21.10 -38.44 -14.54
N GLN A 89 -21.83 -37.31 -14.51
CA GLN A 89 -23.16 -37.23 -15.12
C GLN A 89 -23.08 -37.43 -16.64
N LEU A 90 -22.08 -36.84 -17.29
CA LEU A 90 -21.86 -37.00 -18.73
C LEU A 90 -21.54 -38.46 -19.11
N ASP A 91 -20.71 -39.15 -18.33
CA ASP A 91 -20.41 -40.58 -18.54
C ASP A 91 -21.68 -41.44 -18.43
N SER A 92 -22.51 -41.17 -17.41
CA SER A 92 -23.79 -41.86 -17.22
C SER A 92 -24.75 -41.63 -18.38
N VAL A 93 -24.88 -40.39 -18.86
CA VAL A 93 -25.71 -40.05 -20.02
C VAL A 93 -25.17 -40.73 -21.27
N THR A 94 -23.86 -40.71 -21.48
CA THR A 94 -23.19 -41.37 -22.63
C THR A 94 -23.47 -42.87 -22.63
N GLN A 95 -23.41 -43.52 -21.46
CA GLN A 95 -23.72 -44.94 -21.34
C GLN A 95 -25.20 -45.23 -21.68
N ARG A 96 -26.13 -44.44 -21.13
CA ARG A 96 -27.56 -44.60 -21.43
C ARG A 96 -27.87 -44.41 -22.91
N VAL A 97 -27.20 -43.46 -23.58
CA VAL A 97 -27.35 -43.28 -25.02
C VAL A 97 -26.88 -44.53 -25.77
N LYS A 98 -25.70 -45.07 -25.43
CA LYS A 98 -25.19 -46.31 -26.03
C LYS A 98 -26.16 -47.48 -25.87
N ASP A 99 -26.73 -47.65 -24.68
CA ASP A 99 -27.68 -48.73 -24.39
C ASP A 99 -28.99 -48.61 -25.21
N ILE A 100 -29.34 -47.41 -25.69
CA ILE A 100 -30.54 -47.16 -26.52
C ILE A 100 -30.22 -47.22 -28.02
N THR A 101 -28.96 -47.03 -28.41
CA THR A 101 -28.53 -47.06 -29.83
C THR A 101 -27.91 -48.39 -30.26
N SER A 102 -27.69 -49.31 -29.32
CA SER A 102 -27.20 -50.69 -29.56
C SER A 102 -28.36 -51.67 -29.59
#